data_AF-A0A2W6DLN3-F1
#
_entry.id   AF-A0A2W6DLN3-F1
#
_cell.length_a   1.000
_cell.length_b   1.000
_cell.length_c   1.000
_cell.angle_alpha   90.00
_cell.angle_beta   90.00
_cell.angle_gamma   90.00
#
_symmetry.space_group_name_H-M   'P 1'
#
loop_
_entity.id
_entity.type
_entity.pdbx_description
1 polymer ?
#
loop_
_entity_poly.entity_id
_entity_poly.type
_entity_poly.pdbx_seq_one_letter_code
_entity_poly.pdbx_strand_id
1 'polypeptide(L)'
;MISNREPGLIGLAALFYWLLPFTSVFNVAPASIAAALTTGAAMATLALALRLLVSNRVALVAALIAGTATTTWAVSGTSLWSHGPDQLYLVATMLALATARGAWAGLAFAAAILTRPPLAVTAVVGAVWEAWTRRALRPILVVGLISGAGLALLLVYSHVYWHGGLDGQYAAVGSGRITPFVDLSPHAFSAFAINILGTLVSPGRGVLVGAPFLVVLACGLRPAWRTAPSWVRSAAVGGLLYLTVQLKDIDFGGGATFWSYRYPLETLTLMAPLFVLSWREWVSDRARRRAAFTGSSQMRV
;
A
#
# COMPACT_ATOMS: atom_id res chain seq x y z
N MET A 1 -9.12 21.89 19.19
CA MET A 1 -8.27 20.70 19.29
C MET A 1 -7.89 20.29 17.87
N ILE A 2 -6.62 20.37 17.50
CA ILE A 2 -6.15 19.94 16.17
C ILE A 2 -5.93 18.42 16.22
N SER A 3 -6.46 17.71 15.23
CA SER A 3 -6.31 16.25 15.16
C SER A 3 -4.86 15.88 14.89
N ASN A 4 -4.35 14.84 15.56
CA ASN A 4 -3.01 14.28 15.32
C ASN A 4 -2.94 13.37 14.08
N ARG A 5 -3.86 13.54 13.14
CA ARG A 5 -3.94 12.77 11.89
C ARG A 5 -3.49 13.61 10.71
N GLU A 6 -3.00 12.96 9.68
CA GLU A 6 -2.54 13.65 8.47
C GLU A 6 -3.72 14.32 7.75
N PRO A 7 -3.50 15.47 7.06
CA PRO A 7 -4.57 16.28 6.49
C PRO A 7 -5.43 15.51 5.49
N GLY A 8 -4.86 14.57 4.74
CA GLY A 8 -5.61 13.72 3.82
C GLY A 8 -6.60 12.80 4.55
N LEU A 9 -6.23 12.28 5.73
CA LEU A 9 -7.11 11.44 6.54
C LEU A 9 -8.21 12.25 7.21
N ILE A 10 -7.87 13.46 7.68
CA ILE A 10 -8.84 14.42 8.24
C ILE A 10 -9.86 14.81 7.18
N GLY A 11 -9.41 15.18 5.98
CA GLY A 11 -10.30 15.58 4.88
C GLY A 11 -11.27 14.47 4.49
N LEU A 12 -10.76 13.23 4.38
CA LEU A 12 -11.60 12.07 4.12
C LEU A 12 -12.62 11.84 5.25
N ALA A 13 -12.19 11.90 6.52
CA ALA A 13 -13.10 11.74 7.65
C ALA A 13 -14.19 12.84 7.65
N ALA A 14 -13.80 14.10 7.46
CA ALA A 14 -14.68 15.25 7.48
C ALA A 14 -15.81 15.13 6.44
N LEU A 15 -15.52 14.59 5.25
CA LEU A 15 -16.55 14.30 4.25
C LEU A 15 -17.65 13.37 4.79
N PHE A 16 -17.27 12.31 5.51
CA PHE A 16 -18.23 11.37 6.08
C PHE A 16 -18.99 11.93 7.27
N TYR A 17 -18.34 12.74 8.12
CA TYR A 17 -19.02 13.45 9.20
C TYR A 17 -20.03 14.49 8.66
N TRP A 18 -19.75 15.08 7.50
CA TRP A 18 -20.67 16.01 6.84
C TRP A 18 -21.85 15.28 6.17
N LEU A 19 -21.59 14.17 5.46
CA LEU A 19 -22.62 13.40 4.77
C LEU A 19 -23.54 12.60 5.70
N LEU A 20 -23.03 12.21 6.88
CA LEU A 20 -23.75 11.41 7.86
C LEU A 20 -23.89 12.22 9.16
N PRO A 21 -24.82 13.20 9.20
CA PRO A 21 -24.99 14.03 10.38
C PRO A 21 -25.56 13.20 11.53
N PHE A 22 -24.72 12.88 12.51
CA PHE A 22 -25.14 12.26 13.75
C PHE A 22 -25.34 13.31 14.84
N THR A 23 -26.28 13.05 15.76
CA THR A 23 -26.67 13.99 16.81
C THR A 23 -25.72 14.01 18.02
N SER A 24 -24.82 13.03 18.14
CA SER A 24 -23.85 12.95 19.24
C SER A 24 -22.49 13.54 18.87
N VAL A 25 -21.90 14.31 19.80
CA VAL A 25 -20.59 14.98 19.63
C VAL A 25 -19.43 13.98 19.54
N PHE A 26 -19.59 12.78 20.09
CA PHE A 26 -18.64 11.67 19.99
C PHE A 26 -19.28 10.49 19.27
N ASN A 27 -19.22 10.50 17.94
CA ASN A 27 -19.71 9.39 17.12
C ASN A 27 -18.58 8.82 16.27
N VAL A 28 -18.28 7.52 16.46
CA VAL A 28 -17.27 6.78 15.68
C VAL A 28 -17.82 6.22 14.37
N ALA A 29 -19.16 6.17 14.21
CA ALA A 29 -19.80 5.55 13.04
C ALA A 29 -19.39 6.17 11.70
N PRO A 30 -19.32 7.51 11.52
CA PRO A 30 -18.83 8.09 10.26
C PRO A 30 -17.44 7.59 9.87
N ALA A 31 -16.51 7.56 10.83
CA ALA A 31 -15.16 7.11 10.60
C ALA A 31 -15.09 5.59 10.32
N SER A 32 -15.86 4.77 11.03
CA SER A 32 -15.94 3.33 10.75
C SER A 32 -16.54 3.02 9.38
N ILE A 33 -17.58 3.76 8.97
CA ILE A 33 -18.17 3.64 7.63
C ILE A 33 -17.16 4.07 6.57
N ALA A 34 -16.46 5.19 6.78
CA ALA A 34 -15.40 5.65 5.89
C ALA A 34 -14.31 4.57 5.74
N ALA A 35 -13.89 3.94 6.84
CA ALA A 35 -12.88 2.89 6.86
C ALA A 35 -13.31 1.66 6.04
N ALA A 36 -14.53 1.17 6.28
CA ALA A 36 -15.08 0.02 5.56
C ALA A 36 -15.26 0.31 4.06
N LEU A 37 -15.82 1.47 3.71
CA LEU A 37 -16.06 1.84 2.31
C LEU A 37 -14.75 2.10 1.56
N THR A 38 -13.78 2.79 2.17
CA THR A 38 -12.49 3.03 1.50
C THR A 38 -11.69 1.75 1.31
N THR A 39 -11.71 0.84 2.29
CA THR A 39 -11.09 -0.48 2.16
C THR A 39 -11.77 -1.33 1.08
N GLY A 40 -13.11 -1.36 1.06
CA GLY A 40 -13.87 -2.04 0.01
C GLY A 40 -13.60 -1.45 -1.37
N ALA A 41 -13.57 -0.13 -1.49
CA ALA A 41 -13.24 0.58 -2.74
C ALA A 41 -11.81 0.30 -3.20
N ALA A 42 -10.84 0.17 -2.27
CA ALA A 42 -9.47 -0.22 -2.59
C ALA A 42 -9.44 -1.61 -3.22
N MET A 43 -10.11 -2.60 -2.62
CA MET A 43 -10.12 -3.96 -3.17
C MET A 43 -10.91 -4.04 -4.48
N ALA A 44 -12.01 -3.31 -4.62
CA ALA A 44 -12.75 -3.23 -5.89
C ALA A 44 -11.89 -2.61 -7.00
N THR A 45 -11.16 -1.53 -6.70
CA THR A 45 -10.25 -0.87 -7.65
C THR A 45 -9.04 -1.74 -7.97
N LEU A 46 -8.53 -2.50 -6.99
CA LEU A 46 -7.51 -3.52 -7.22
C LEU A 46 -8.02 -4.57 -8.21
N ALA A 47 -9.25 -5.07 -8.06
CA ALA A 47 -9.84 -5.99 -9.02
C ALA A 47 -9.87 -5.38 -10.43
N LEU A 48 -10.22 -4.10 -10.58
CA LEU A 48 -10.17 -3.41 -11.88
C LEU A 48 -8.75 -3.34 -12.46
N ALA A 49 -7.74 -3.02 -11.65
CA ALA A 49 -6.35 -3.02 -12.09
C ALA A 49 -5.87 -4.43 -12.51
N LEU A 50 -6.24 -5.46 -11.75
CA LEU A 50 -5.87 -6.85 -12.02
C LEU A 50 -6.54 -7.42 -13.28
N ARG A 51 -7.74 -6.93 -13.65
CA ARG A 51 -8.43 -7.29 -14.91
C ARG A 51 -7.63 -6.93 -16.16
N LEU A 52 -6.65 -6.04 -16.06
CA LEU A 52 -5.74 -5.72 -17.15
C LEU A 52 -4.69 -6.82 -17.39
N LEU A 53 -4.57 -7.79 -16.48
CA LEU A 53 -3.54 -8.84 -16.52
C LEU A 53 -4.11 -10.26 -16.62
N VAL A 54 -5.31 -10.47 -16.09
CA VAL A 54 -5.97 -11.79 -15.95
C VAL A 54 -7.48 -11.68 -16.16
N SER A 55 -8.16 -12.82 -16.23
CA SER A 55 -9.63 -12.86 -16.40
C SER A 55 -10.37 -12.22 -15.23
N ASN A 56 -11.60 -11.76 -15.48
CA ASN A 56 -12.45 -11.10 -14.47
C ASN A 56 -12.60 -11.92 -13.18
N ARG A 57 -12.79 -13.24 -13.30
CA ARG A 57 -12.93 -14.14 -12.15
C ARG A 57 -11.66 -14.18 -11.31
N VAL A 58 -10.50 -14.33 -11.94
CA VAL A 58 -9.21 -14.37 -11.24
C VAL A 58 -8.92 -13.03 -10.58
N ALA A 59 -9.17 -11.91 -11.27
CA ALA A 59 -8.98 -10.58 -10.71
C ALA A 59 -9.85 -10.33 -9.47
N LEU A 60 -11.13 -10.72 -9.53
CA LEU A 60 -12.04 -10.61 -8.39
C LEU A 60 -11.60 -11.47 -7.21
N VAL A 61 -11.28 -12.75 -7.47
CA VAL A 61 -10.79 -13.67 -6.42
C VAL A 61 -9.49 -13.18 -5.80
N ALA A 62 -8.55 -12.69 -6.60
CA ALA A 62 -7.28 -12.15 -6.11
C ALA A 62 -7.49 -10.90 -5.24
N ALA A 63 -8.40 -10.00 -5.62
CA ALA A 63 -8.74 -8.85 -4.79
C ALA A 63 -9.45 -9.25 -3.49
N LEU A 64 -10.32 -10.26 -3.53
CA LEU A 64 -10.94 -10.83 -2.33
C LEU A 64 -9.88 -11.42 -1.40
N ILE A 65 -8.96 -12.24 -1.93
CA ILE A 65 -7.83 -12.79 -1.16
C ILE A 65 -6.97 -11.67 -0.58
N ALA A 66 -6.65 -10.64 -1.35
CA ALA A 66 -5.91 -9.48 -0.84
C ALA A 66 -6.65 -8.79 0.31
N GLY A 67 -7.98 -8.67 0.25
CA GLY A 67 -8.80 -8.07 1.30
C GLY A 67 -8.97 -8.95 2.54
N THR A 68 -9.22 -10.25 2.38
CA THR A 68 -9.70 -11.15 3.45
C THR A 68 -8.68 -12.18 3.92
N ALA A 69 -7.71 -12.57 3.09
CA ALA A 69 -6.64 -13.49 3.46
C ALA A 69 -5.35 -12.75 3.86
N THR A 70 -5.38 -11.41 3.83
CA THR A 70 -4.39 -10.57 4.52
C THR A 70 -5.06 -9.85 5.68
N THR A 71 -4.30 -9.02 6.39
CA THR A 71 -4.83 -8.19 7.48
C THR A 71 -5.56 -6.94 6.99
N THR A 72 -5.67 -6.73 5.67
CA THR A 72 -6.29 -5.55 5.06
C THR A 72 -7.67 -5.26 5.67
N TRP A 73 -8.61 -6.21 5.66
CA TRP A 73 -9.94 -5.96 6.22
C TRP A 73 -9.91 -5.73 7.74
N ALA A 74 -9.16 -6.57 8.47
CA ALA A 74 -9.08 -6.50 9.92
C ALA A 74 -8.51 -5.16 10.42
N VAL A 75 -7.52 -4.62 9.71
CA VAL A 75 -6.80 -3.39 10.05
C VAL A 75 -7.48 -2.16 9.48
N SER A 76 -7.74 -2.16 8.17
CA SER A 76 -8.19 -0.98 7.43
C SER A 76 -9.71 -0.82 7.43
N GLY A 77 -10.47 -1.92 7.54
CA GLY A 77 -11.93 -1.92 7.43
C GLY A 77 -12.67 -1.57 8.72
N THR A 78 -12.02 -1.68 9.87
CA THR A 78 -12.67 -1.55 11.20
C THR A 78 -12.48 -0.18 11.83
N SER A 79 -11.49 0.59 11.38
CA SER A 79 -11.15 1.90 11.92
C SER A 79 -10.42 2.72 10.87
N LEU A 80 -10.66 4.02 10.85
CA LEU A 80 -10.10 4.92 9.84
C LEU A 80 -8.62 5.22 10.13
N TRP A 81 -7.78 4.24 9.87
CA TRP A 81 -6.33 4.38 9.79
C TRP A 81 -5.92 4.79 8.37
N SER A 82 -4.68 5.23 8.18
CA SER A 82 -4.19 5.62 6.86
C SER A 82 -4.19 4.46 5.85
N HIS A 83 -4.03 3.21 6.32
CA HIS A 83 -3.90 2.02 5.48
C HIS A 83 -5.00 1.87 4.42
N GLY A 84 -6.28 1.96 4.77
CA GLY A 84 -7.39 1.81 3.81
C GLY A 84 -7.35 2.85 2.68
N PRO A 85 -7.31 4.15 3.02
CA PRO A 85 -7.11 5.23 2.06
C PRO A 85 -5.80 5.09 1.24
N ASP A 86 -4.68 4.76 1.88
CA ASP A 86 -3.39 4.54 1.22
C ASP A 86 -3.52 3.46 0.14
N GLN A 87 -4.11 2.31 0.49
CA GLN A 87 -4.36 1.21 -0.44
C GLN A 87 -5.22 1.66 -1.62
N LEU A 88 -6.31 2.41 -1.38
CA LEU A 88 -7.19 2.96 -2.42
C LEU A 88 -6.42 3.87 -3.39
N TYR A 89 -5.64 4.81 -2.87
CA TYR A 89 -4.89 5.74 -3.69
C TYR A 89 -3.77 5.03 -4.48
N LEU A 90 -3.08 4.06 -3.88
CA LEU A 90 -2.06 3.29 -4.58
C LEU A 90 -2.63 2.44 -5.71
N VAL A 91 -3.80 1.82 -5.53
CA VAL A 91 -4.45 1.06 -6.62
C VAL A 91 -5.01 1.97 -7.70
N ALA A 92 -5.51 3.16 -7.34
CA ALA A 92 -5.94 4.17 -8.30
C ALA A 92 -4.75 4.67 -9.14
N THR A 93 -3.59 4.87 -8.51
CA THR A 93 -2.33 5.15 -9.20
C THR A 93 -1.97 4.03 -10.16
N MET A 94 -1.99 2.76 -9.73
CA MET A 94 -1.67 1.63 -10.61
C MET A 94 -2.57 1.61 -11.85
N LEU A 95 -3.88 1.81 -11.68
CA LEU A 95 -4.84 1.88 -12.79
C LEU A 95 -4.55 3.07 -13.72
N ALA A 96 -4.22 4.24 -13.16
CA ALA A 96 -3.86 5.43 -13.93
C ALA A 96 -2.56 5.23 -14.72
N LEU A 97 -1.52 4.64 -14.12
CA LEU A 97 -0.27 4.33 -14.80
C LEU A 97 -0.48 3.29 -15.91
N ALA A 98 -1.24 2.22 -15.62
CA ALA A 98 -1.59 1.18 -16.59
C ALA A 98 -2.35 1.73 -17.81
N THR A 99 -3.13 2.79 -17.62
CA THR A 99 -3.89 3.47 -18.68
C THR A 99 -3.19 4.73 -19.23
N ALA A 100 -1.90 4.94 -18.91
CA ALA A 100 -1.09 6.07 -19.34
C ALA A 100 -1.66 7.46 -18.95
N ARG A 101 -2.47 7.52 -17.90
CA ARG A 101 -3.11 8.72 -17.35
C ARG A 101 -2.24 9.36 -16.26
N GLY A 102 -1.07 9.89 -16.65
CA GLY A 102 -0.07 10.42 -15.73
C GLY A 102 -0.58 11.48 -14.75
N ALA A 103 -1.48 12.36 -15.17
CA ALA A 103 -2.06 13.38 -14.28
C ALA A 103 -2.90 12.75 -13.15
N TRP A 104 -3.71 11.75 -13.47
CA TRP A 104 -4.50 11.00 -12.49
C TRP A 104 -3.61 10.19 -11.54
N ALA A 105 -2.50 9.63 -12.03
CA ALA A 105 -1.51 8.97 -11.18
C ALA A 105 -0.85 9.97 -10.21
N GLY A 106 -0.49 11.16 -10.69
CA GLY A 106 0.03 12.24 -9.86
C GLY A 106 -0.95 12.68 -8.76
N LEU A 107 -2.24 12.85 -9.10
CA LEU A 107 -3.29 13.21 -8.14
C LEU A 107 -3.50 12.12 -7.09
N ALA A 108 -3.54 10.85 -7.50
CA ALA A 108 -3.67 9.73 -6.56
C ALA A 108 -2.44 9.62 -5.65
N PHE A 109 -1.22 9.81 -6.17
CA PHE A 109 -0.02 9.90 -5.33
C PHE A 109 -0.04 11.11 -4.39
N ALA A 110 -0.51 12.27 -4.84
CA ALA A 110 -0.66 13.45 -3.97
C ALA A 110 -1.59 13.15 -2.79
N ALA A 111 -2.72 12.49 -3.05
CA ALA A 111 -3.65 12.06 -2.01
C ALA A 111 -3.01 11.04 -1.04
N ALA A 112 -2.25 10.08 -1.56
CA ALA A 112 -1.49 9.12 -0.75
C ALA A 112 -0.42 9.78 0.13
N ILE A 113 0.27 10.80 -0.37
CA ILE A 113 1.28 11.55 0.41
C ILE A 113 0.60 12.32 1.54
N LEU A 114 -0.56 12.91 1.28
CA LEU A 114 -1.35 13.65 2.26
C LEU A 114 -1.96 12.75 3.35
N THR A 115 -2.12 11.45 3.11
CA THR A 115 -2.50 10.48 4.15
C THR A 115 -1.30 9.86 4.83
N ARG A 116 -0.19 9.67 4.10
CA ARG A 116 1.02 9.04 4.60
C ARG A 116 2.28 9.51 3.86
N PRO A 117 3.07 10.43 4.44
CA PRO A 117 4.18 11.09 3.76
C PRO A 117 5.24 10.14 3.15
N PRO A 118 5.61 9.00 3.80
CA PRO A 118 6.56 8.06 3.22
C PRO A 118 6.16 7.46 1.86
N LEU A 119 4.88 7.51 1.48
CA LEU A 119 4.43 7.08 0.15
C LEU A 119 4.97 7.97 -0.99
N ALA A 120 5.57 9.12 -0.70
CA ALA A 120 6.31 9.91 -1.68
C ALA A 120 7.39 9.08 -2.40
N VAL A 121 7.99 8.09 -1.72
CA VAL A 121 8.96 7.15 -2.32
C VAL A 121 8.33 6.38 -3.47
N THR A 122 7.10 5.89 -3.29
CA THR A 122 6.37 5.16 -4.34
C THR A 122 6.06 6.06 -5.54
N ALA A 123 5.79 7.35 -5.30
CA ALA A 123 5.56 8.35 -6.34
C ALA A 123 6.82 8.60 -7.18
N VAL A 124 7.97 8.78 -6.52
CA VAL A 124 9.27 8.96 -7.18
C VAL A 124 9.61 7.74 -8.03
N VAL A 125 9.48 6.53 -7.45
CA VAL A 125 9.76 5.28 -8.19
C VAL A 125 8.84 5.15 -9.40
N GLY A 126 7.53 5.36 -9.23
CA GLY A 126 6.57 5.29 -10.34
C GLY A 126 6.90 6.28 -11.46
N ALA A 127 7.17 7.54 -11.11
CA ALA A 127 7.48 8.59 -12.08
C ALA A 127 8.80 8.34 -12.83
N VAL A 128 9.88 8.01 -12.10
CA VAL A 128 11.20 7.74 -12.68
C VAL A 128 11.18 6.46 -13.52
N TRP A 129 10.54 5.40 -13.03
CA TRP A 129 10.48 4.12 -13.74
C TRP A 129 9.70 4.24 -15.06
N GLU A 130 8.56 4.94 -15.05
CA GLU A 130 7.79 5.19 -16.26
C GLU A 130 8.53 6.11 -17.22
N ALA A 131 9.21 7.14 -16.74
CA ALA A 131 10.03 8.01 -17.57
C ALA A 131 11.18 7.23 -18.24
N TRP A 132 11.86 6.38 -17.47
CA TRP A 132 12.92 5.53 -17.98
C TRP A 132 12.40 4.53 -19.02
N THR A 133 11.29 3.84 -18.72
CA THR A 133 10.72 2.83 -19.61
C THR A 133 10.20 3.44 -20.91
N ARG A 134 9.53 4.60 -20.82
CA ARG A 134 9.00 5.33 -21.99
C ARG A 134 10.03 6.20 -22.70
N ARG A 135 11.24 6.31 -22.16
CA ARG A 135 12.31 7.21 -22.65
C ARG A 135 11.82 8.65 -22.82
N ALA A 136 11.04 9.13 -21.86
CA ALA A 136 10.41 10.46 -21.91
C ALA A 136 10.41 11.11 -20.53
N LEU A 137 10.64 12.42 -20.45
CA LEU A 137 10.60 13.15 -19.18
C LEU A 137 9.17 13.44 -18.68
N ARG A 138 8.17 13.32 -19.57
CA ARG A 138 6.77 13.65 -19.28
C ARG A 138 6.23 12.97 -18.00
N PRO A 139 6.48 11.68 -17.70
CA PRO A 139 6.02 11.07 -16.45
C PRO A 139 6.62 11.73 -15.21
N ILE A 140 7.92 12.05 -15.21
CA ILE A 140 8.56 12.80 -14.11
C ILE A 140 7.91 14.16 -13.94
N LEU A 141 7.73 14.91 -15.03
CA LEU A 141 7.15 16.25 -14.96
C LEU A 141 5.70 16.23 -14.46
N VAL A 142 4.84 15.39 -15.06
CA VAL A 142 3.41 15.37 -14.74
C VAL A 142 3.15 14.72 -13.38
N VAL A 143 3.69 13.52 -13.15
CA VAL A 143 3.46 12.79 -11.90
C VAL A 143 4.18 13.51 -10.76
N GLY A 144 5.45 13.90 -10.98
CA GLY A 144 6.28 14.53 -9.96
C GLY A 144 5.81 15.94 -9.58
N LEU A 145 5.35 16.78 -10.53
CA LEU A 145 4.81 18.09 -10.20
C LEU A 145 3.53 17.98 -9.37
N ILE A 146 2.60 17.09 -9.78
CA ILE A 146 1.31 16.97 -9.09
C ILE A 146 1.48 16.28 -7.73
N SER A 147 2.26 15.20 -7.64
CA SER A 147 2.54 14.56 -6.34
C SER A 147 3.37 15.46 -5.43
N GLY A 148 4.32 16.22 -6.00
CA GLY A 148 5.11 17.23 -5.31
C GLY A 148 4.26 18.36 -4.75
N ALA A 149 3.18 18.77 -5.44
CA ALA A 149 2.22 19.71 -4.89
C ALA A 149 1.50 19.16 -3.65
N GLY A 150 1.19 17.86 -3.62
CA GLY A 150 0.67 17.18 -2.43
C GLY A 150 1.65 17.22 -1.25
N LEU A 151 2.93 16.97 -1.51
CA LEU A 151 3.99 17.09 -0.50
C LEU A 151 4.16 18.54 0.00
N ALA A 152 4.13 19.53 -0.91
CA ALA A 152 4.20 20.94 -0.55
C ALA A 152 3.00 21.35 0.33
N LEU A 153 1.79 20.89 -0.01
CA LEU A 153 0.60 21.13 0.81
C LEU A 153 0.73 20.52 2.20
N LEU A 154 1.25 19.29 2.31
CA LEU A 154 1.55 18.66 3.59
C LEU A 154 2.54 19.49 4.42
N LEU A 155 3.62 19.97 3.80
CA LEU A 155 4.64 20.77 4.48
C LEU A 155 4.08 22.12 4.97
N VAL A 156 3.24 22.77 4.15
CA VAL A 156 2.53 23.99 4.56
C VAL A 156 1.60 23.70 5.73
N TYR A 157 0.80 22.63 5.66
CA TYR A 157 -0.05 22.19 6.77
C TYR A 157 0.77 21.96 8.05
N SER A 158 1.88 21.23 7.95
CA SER A 158 2.74 20.93 9.09
C SER A 158 3.36 22.20 9.70
N HIS A 159 3.81 23.12 8.86
CA HIS A 159 4.37 24.38 9.32
C HIS A 159 3.33 25.25 10.02
N VAL A 160 2.13 25.37 9.45
CA VAL A 160 1.05 26.23 9.98
C VAL A 160 0.50 25.70 11.30
N TYR A 161 0.29 24.39 11.43
CA TYR A 161 -0.40 23.81 12.58
C TYR A 161 0.53 23.23 13.65
N TRP A 162 1.74 22.81 13.27
CA TRP A 162 2.68 22.13 14.17
C TRP A 162 4.02 22.85 14.30
N HIS A 163 4.22 23.98 13.61
CA HIS A 163 5.46 24.76 13.60
C HIS A 163 6.71 23.93 13.24
N GLY A 164 6.54 22.88 12.44
CA GLY A 164 7.60 21.92 12.10
C GLY A 164 7.61 21.49 10.64
N GLY A 165 8.51 20.55 10.31
CA GLY A 165 8.68 19.98 8.97
C GLY A 165 7.89 18.68 8.80
N LEU A 166 8.46 17.70 8.08
CA LEU A 166 7.84 16.38 7.85
C LEU A 166 7.55 15.61 9.16
N ASP A 167 8.28 15.90 10.22
CA ASP A 167 8.16 15.31 11.54
C ASP A 167 7.37 16.17 12.53
N GLY A 168 6.97 17.39 12.15
CA GLY A 168 6.40 18.39 13.07
C GLY A 168 5.21 17.86 13.87
N GLN A 169 4.32 17.14 13.19
CA GLN A 169 3.16 16.50 13.80
C GLN A 169 3.54 15.36 14.77
N TYR A 170 4.46 14.49 14.38
CA TYR A 170 4.90 13.37 15.21
C TYR A 170 5.70 13.84 16.44
N ALA A 171 6.49 14.90 16.28
CA ALA A 171 7.23 15.52 17.38
C ALA A 171 6.27 16.19 18.39
N ALA A 172 5.23 16.87 17.91
CA ALA A 172 4.27 17.59 18.75
C ALA A 172 3.41 16.65 19.63
N VAL A 173 3.16 15.41 19.20
CA VAL A 173 2.35 14.44 19.95
C VAL A 173 3.16 13.43 20.76
N GLY A 174 4.46 13.68 20.93
CA GLY A 174 5.33 12.86 21.79
C GLY A 174 5.66 11.48 21.21
N SER A 175 5.40 11.23 19.92
CA SER A 175 5.74 9.97 19.24
C SER A 175 7.22 9.84 18.86
N GLY A 176 8.07 10.77 19.31
CA GLY A 176 9.50 10.83 18.98
C GLY A 176 9.78 11.58 17.68
N ARG A 177 11.01 12.08 17.53
CA ARG A 177 11.50 12.61 16.24
C ARG A 177 11.77 11.43 15.30
N ILE A 178 11.52 11.62 14.01
CA ILE A 178 11.91 10.67 12.96
C ILE A 178 13.37 10.29 13.18
N THR A 179 13.67 8.99 13.24
CA THR A 179 15.05 8.54 13.42
C THR A 179 15.87 8.98 12.20
N PRO A 180 17.13 9.41 12.36
CA PRO A 180 17.93 9.82 11.22
C PRO A 180 18.01 8.65 10.23
N PHE A 181 17.44 8.83 9.03
CA PHE A 181 17.36 7.76 8.03
C PHE A 181 18.74 7.18 7.69
N VAL A 182 19.78 8.03 7.78
CA VAL A 182 21.19 7.73 7.48
C VAL A 182 21.95 7.27 8.74
N ASP A 183 21.28 6.92 9.84
CA ASP A 183 21.94 6.28 10.97
C ASP A 183 22.35 4.85 10.58
N LEU A 184 23.65 4.68 10.37
CA LEU A 184 24.30 3.41 10.03
C LEU A 184 25.03 2.80 11.22
N SER A 185 24.74 3.25 12.45
CA SER A 185 25.32 2.64 13.65
C SER A 185 24.97 1.15 13.74
N PRO A 186 25.83 0.32 14.38
CA PRO A 186 25.54 -1.11 14.57
C PRO A 186 24.19 -1.38 15.21
N HIS A 187 23.76 -0.52 16.14
CA HIS A 187 22.45 -0.57 16.78
C HIS A 187 21.31 -0.30 15.78
N ALA A 188 21.42 0.76 14.96
CA ALA A 188 20.40 1.08 13.97
C ALA A 188 20.30 0.00 12.88
N PHE A 189 21.42 -0.65 12.54
CA PHE A 189 21.43 -1.78 11.62
C PHE A 189 20.76 -3.03 12.23
N SER A 190 21.09 -3.38 13.48
CA SER A 190 20.49 -4.53 14.15
C SER A 190 18.99 -4.35 14.36
N ALA A 191 18.55 -3.15 14.77
CA ALA A 191 17.13 -2.81 14.87
C ALA A 191 16.40 -2.95 13.53
N PHE A 192 16.99 -2.47 12.44
CA PHE A 192 16.43 -2.62 11.10
C PHE A 192 16.35 -4.09 10.66
N ALA A 193 17.37 -4.90 10.93
CA ALA A 193 17.35 -6.33 10.65
C ALA A 193 16.26 -7.07 11.45
N ILE A 194 16.09 -6.73 12.74
CA ILE A 194 15.00 -7.22 13.58
C ILE A 194 13.65 -6.82 12.98
N ASN A 195 13.50 -5.58 12.51
CA ASN A 195 12.26 -5.13 11.89
C ASN A 195 11.92 -5.90 10.61
N ILE A 196 12.92 -6.20 9.76
CA ILE A 196 12.72 -7.03 8.57
C ILE A 196 12.27 -8.45 8.99
N LEU A 197 13.03 -9.12 9.85
CA LEU A 197 12.72 -10.49 10.25
C LEU A 197 11.37 -10.57 11.00
N GLY A 198 11.13 -9.62 11.89
CA GLY A 198 9.88 -9.51 12.64
C GLY A 198 8.69 -9.32 11.71
N THR A 199 8.81 -8.44 10.72
CA THR A 199 7.79 -8.23 9.68
C THR A 199 7.51 -9.49 8.86
N LEU A 200 8.51 -10.32 8.61
CA LEU A 200 8.36 -11.53 7.79
C LEU A 200 7.76 -12.69 8.58
N VAL A 201 8.31 -13.01 9.75
CA VAL A 201 8.09 -14.30 10.42
C VAL A 201 7.71 -14.22 11.90
N SER A 202 7.58 -13.03 12.49
CA SER A 202 7.23 -12.93 13.92
C SER A 202 5.88 -13.62 14.22
N PRO A 203 5.80 -14.45 15.27
CA PRO A 203 4.52 -14.98 15.72
C PRO A 203 3.52 -13.86 16.03
N GLY A 204 2.32 -13.94 15.46
CA GLY A 204 1.27 -12.94 15.66
C GLY A 204 1.47 -11.62 14.90
N ARG A 205 2.61 -11.37 14.24
CA ARG A 205 2.88 -10.11 13.50
C ARG A 205 3.62 -10.29 12.16
N GLY A 206 4.02 -11.50 11.80
CA GLY A 206 4.73 -11.80 10.58
C GLY A 206 3.78 -11.96 9.40
N VAL A 207 4.11 -11.34 8.26
CA VAL A 207 3.32 -11.42 7.04
C VAL A 207 3.24 -12.85 6.50
N LEU A 208 4.31 -13.64 6.61
CA LEU A 208 4.30 -15.04 6.15
C LEU A 208 3.57 -15.97 7.12
N VAL A 209 3.40 -15.55 8.37
CA VAL A 209 2.59 -16.28 9.36
C VAL A 209 1.12 -16.03 9.11
N GLY A 210 0.72 -14.77 8.91
CA GLY A 210 -0.69 -14.42 8.66
C GLY A 210 -1.16 -14.63 7.22
N ALA A 211 -0.26 -14.63 6.25
CA ALA A 211 -0.55 -14.85 4.83
C ALA A 211 0.44 -15.88 4.20
N PRO A 212 0.38 -17.16 4.61
CA PRO A 212 1.34 -18.18 4.17
C PRO A 212 1.30 -18.47 2.67
N PHE A 213 0.19 -18.16 1.99
CA PHE A 213 0.07 -18.30 0.53
C PHE A 213 1.12 -17.49 -0.23
N LEU A 214 1.67 -16.41 0.36
CA LEU A 214 2.73 -15.61 -0.23
C LEU A 214 4.02 -16.41 -0.49
N VAL A 215 4.29 -17.46 0.31
CA VAL A 215 5.43 -18.36 0.07
C VAL A 215 5.28 -19.09 -1.26
N VAL A 216 4.07 -19.58 -1.55
CA VAL A 216 3.76 -20.25 -2.81
C VAL A 216 3.90 -19.28 -3.99
N LEU A 217 3.43 -18.04 -3.81
CA LEU A 217 3.56 -16.99 -4.82
C LEU A 217 5.00 -16.50 -4.98
N ALA A 218 5.89 -16.72 -4.02
CA ALA A 218 7.31 -16.36 -4.18
C ALA A 218 7.98 -17.19 -5.28
N CYS A 219 7.57 -18.46 -5.48
CA CYS A 219 8.19 -19.38 -6.44
C CYS A 219 8.06 -18.92 -7.91
N GLY A 220 6.99 -18.20 -8.26
CA GLY A 220 6.74 -17.70 -9.62
C GLY A 220 7.21 -16.26 -9.86
N LEU A 221 7.85 -15.60 -8.88
CA LEU A 221 8.21 -14.18 -9.01
C LEU A 221 9.19 -13.93 -10.16
N ARG A 222 10.17 -14.81 -10.37
CA ARG A 222 11.16 -14.65 -11.43
C ARG A 222 10.56 -14.67 -12.85
N PRO A 223 9.76 -15.68 -13.25
CA PRO A 223 9.10 -15.64 -14.56
C PRO A 223 8.08 -14.49 -14.66
N ALA A 224 7.30 -14.23 -13.60
CA ALA A 224 6.35 -13.12 -13.59
C ALA A 224 7.02 -11.75 -13.76
N TRP A 225 8.17 -11.52 -13.14
CA TRP A 225 8.93 -10.29 -13.29
C TRP A 225 9.30 -10.04 -14.74
N ARG A 226 9.69 -11.09 -15.48
CA ARG A 226 10.09 -11.00 -16.89
C ARG A 226 8.93 -10.65 -17.82
N THR A 227 7.71 -11.06 -17.49
CA THR A 227 6.51 -10.78 -18.29
C THR A 227 5.70 -9.56 -17.80
N ALA A 228 6.01 -9.06 -16.60
CA ALA A 228 5.30 -7.94 -15.99
C ALA A 228 5.45 -6.63 -16.80
N PRO A 229 4.35 -5.89 -17.04
CA PRO A 229 4.41 -4.56 -17.63
C PRO A 229 5.07 -3.56 -16.67
N SER A 230 5.46 -2.39 -17.20
CA SER A 230 6.23 -1.38 -16.47
C SER A 230 5.59 -0.95 -15.16
N TRP A 231 4.29 -0.66 -15.17
CA TRP A 231 3.54 -0.19 -14.01
C TRP A 231 3.49 -1.24 -12.87
N VAL A 232 3.52 -2.53 -13.20
CA VAL A 232 3.57 -3.61 -12.20
C VAL A 232 4.96 -3.66 -11.55
N ARG A 233 6.02 -3.55 -12.35
CA ARG A 233 7.40 -3.53 -11.83
C ARG A 233 7.66 -2.30 -10.98
N SER A 234 7.23 -1.13 -11.44
CA SER A 234 7.37 0.13 -10.70
C SER A 234 6.59 0.09 -9.38
N ALA A 235 5.37 -0.46 -9.39
CA ALA A 235 4.59 -0.65 -8.17
C ALA A 235 5.30 -1.58 -7.18
N ALA A 236 5.74 -2.77 -7.63
CA ALA A 236 6.42 -3.73 -6.78
C ALA A 236 7.72 -3.16 -6.16
N VAL A 237 8.55 -2.49 -6.96
CA VAL A 237 9.78 -1.84 -6.46
C VAL A 237 9.44 -0.69 -5.52
N GLY A 238 8.46 0.14 -5.87
CA GLY A 238 7.99 1.23 -5.04
C GLY A 238 7.51 0.74 -3.67
N GLY A 239 6.74 -0.34 -3.64
CA GLY A 239 6.27 -0.97 -2.41
C GLY A 239 7.41 -1.49 -1.55
N LEU A 240 8.38 -2.21 -2.12
CA LEU A 240 9.53 -2.73 -1.37
C LEU A 240 10.41 -1.61 -0.80
N LEU A 241 10.66 -0.55 -1.57
CA LEU A 241 11.41 0.61 -1.10
C LEU A 241 10.64 1.38 -0.03
N TYR A 242 9.33 1.54 -0.19
CA TYR A 242 8.47 2.09 0.85
C TYR A 242 8.54 1.26 2.15
N LEU A 243 8.44 -0.07 2.07
CA LEU A 243 8.54 -0.93 3.26
C LEU A 243 9.89 -0.77 3.94
N THR A 244 10.96 -0.68 3.16
CA THR A 244 12.32 -0.46 3.67
C THR A 244 12.39 0.86 4.43
N VAL A 245 11.83 1.93 3.88
CA VAL A 245 11.77 3.23 4.56
C VAL A 245 10.94 3.15 5.84
N GLN A 246 9.77 2.52 5.75
CA GLN A 246 8.87 2.32 6.87
C GLN A 246 9.52 1.52 8.02
N LEU A 247 10.24 0.44 7.71
CA LEU A 247 10.90 -0.41 8.71
C LEU A 247 12.19 0.20 9.27
N LYS A 248 12.76 1.19 8.59
CA LYS A 248 13.87 1.98 9.12
C LYS A 248 13.40 2.94 10.19
N ASP A 249 12.22 3.52 9.99
CA ASP A 249 11.68 4.54 10.89
C ASP A 249 10.84 3.94 12.03
N ILE A 250 10.11 2.85 11.77
CA ILE A 250 9.10 2.32 12.68
C ILE A 250 9.32 0.82 12.93
N ASP A 251 9.24 0.43 14.21
CA ASP A 251 9.30 -0.97 14.65
C ASP A 251 8.20 -1.83 14.00
N PHE A 252 8.52 -3.07 13.65
CA PHE A 252 7.59 -3.99 12.97
C PHE A 252 6.32 -4.28 13.78
N GLY A 253 6.36 -4.09 15.10
CA GLY A 253 5.33 -4.47 16.05
C GLY A 253 4.01 -3.72 15.92
N GLY A 254 4.01 -2.53 15.32
CA GLY A 254 2.79 -1.72 15.20
C GLY A 254 2.34 -1.07 16.51
N GLY A 255 3.18 -1.09 17.55
CA GLY A 255 2.85 -0.65 18.91
C GLY A 255 2.38 -1.77 19.83
N ALA A 256 2.43 -1.53 21.14
CA ALA A 256 2.25 -2.55 22.18
C ALA A 256 0.86 -3.23 22.18
N THR A 257 -0.17 -2.53 21.71
CA THR A 257 -1.56 -2.99 21.74
C THR A 257 -2.06 -3.56 20.41
N PHE A 258 -1.19 -3.64 19.39
CA PHE A 258 -1.58 -4.12 18.07
C PHE A 258 -1.21 -5.60 17.89
N TRP A 259 -2.19 -6.37 17.45
CA TRP A 259 -2.03 -7.75 17.01
C TRP A 259 -2.14 -7.82 15.49
N SER A 260 -1.30 -8.62 14.85
CA SER A 260 -1.13 -8.72 13.39
C SER A 260 -0.23 -7.67 12.72
N TYR A 261 0.09 -7.89 11.44
CA TYR A 261 0.90 -6.97 10.64
C TYR A 261 0.04 -5.87 10.00
N ARG A 262 0.57 -4.65 9.94
CA ARG A 262 -0.08 -3.53 9.24
C ARG A 262 0.83 -2.75 8.29
N TYR A 263 2.11 -2.60 8.63
CA TYR A 263 3.05 -1.86 7.80
C TYR A 263 3.35 -2.48 6.42
N PRO A 264 3.24 -3.81 6.23
CA PRO A 264 3.36 -4.40 4.89
C PRO A 264 2.17 -4.15 3.96
N LEU A 265 1.04 -3.62 4.44
CA LEU A 265 -0.22 -3.60 3.67
C LEU A 265 -0.12 -2.84 2.35
N GLU A 266 0.51 -1.66 2.34
CA GLU A 266 0.72 -0.90 1.10
C GLU A 266 1.65 -1.64 0.15
N THR A 267 2.66 -2.33 0.68
CA THR A 267 3.61 -3.13 -0.10
C THR A 267 2.93 -4.32 -0.73
N LEU A 268 2.13 -5.07 0.03
CA LEU A 268 1.34 -6.18 -0.48
C LEU A 268 0.36 -5.71 -1.55
N THR A 269 -0.25 -4.54 -1.37
CA THR A 269 -1.17 -3.94 -2.33
C THR A 269 -0.45 -3.62 -3.64
N LEU A 270 0.73 -3.01 -3.57
CA LEU A 270 1.56 -2.68 -4.73
C LEU A 270 2.18 -3.92 -5.40
N MET A 271 2.44 -4.99 -4.64
CA MET A 271 2.96 -6.26 -5.15
C MET A 271 1.86 -7.18 -5.69
N ALA A 272 0.58 -6.95 -5.35
CA ALA A 272 -0.53 -7.82 -5.75
C ALA A 272 -0.59 -8.13 -7.26
N PRO A 273 -0.38 -7.17 -8.19
CA PRO A 273 -0.34 -7.49 -9.61
C PRO A 273 0.81 -8.45 -9.99
N LEU A 274 1.98 -8.29 -9.38
CA LEU A 274 3.12 -9.18 -9.61
C LEU A 274 2.86 -10.58 -9.02
N PHE A 275 2.20 -10.65 -7.86
CA PHE A 275 1.79 -11.92 -7.25
C PHE A 275 0.75 -12.67 -8.09
N VAL A 276 -0.20 -11.96 -8.71
CA VAL A 276 -1.18 -12.57 -9.63
C VAL A 276 -0.48 -13.10 -10.89
N LEU A 277 0.48 -12.36 -11.44
CA LEU A 277 1.32 -12.85 -12.54
C LEU A 277 2.14 -14.07 -12.10
N SER A 278 2.70 -14.04 -10.89
CA SER A 278 3.45 -15.16 -10.33
C SER A 278 2.61 -16.43 -10.26
N TRP A 279 1.39 -16.33 -9.73
CA TRP A 279 0.43 -17.43 -9.75
C TRP A 279 0.18 -17.93 -11.18
N ARG A 280 -0.10 -17.01 -12.12
CA ARG A 280 -0.38 -17.33 -13.52
C ARG A 280 0.76 -18.13 -14.14
N GLU A 281 1.98 -17.60 -14.08
CA GLU A 281 3.17 -18.23 -14.68
C GLU A 281 3.54 -19.55 -13.98
N TRP A 282 3.37 -19.65 -12.65
CA TRP A 282 3.74 -20.85 -11.90
C TRP A 282 2.75 -22.00 -12.09
N VAL A 283 1.45 -21.70 -12.18
CA VAL A 283 0.37 -22.68 -12.38
C VAL A 283 0.22 -23.05 -13.87
N SER A 284 0.51 -22.14 -14.80
CA SER A 284 0.41 -22.44 -16.24
C SER A 284 1.45 -23.45 -16.72
N ASP A 285 2.61 -23.53 -16.08
CA ASP A 285 3.78 -24.23 -16.63
C ASP A 285 3.76 -25.77 -16.46
N ARG A 286 2.90 -26.35 -15.61
CA ARG A 286 2.83 -27.82 -15.47
C ARG A 286 1.40 -28.33 -15.24
N ALA A 287 0.92 -29.19 -16.15
CA ALA A 287 -0.39 -29.86 -16.05
C ALA A 287 -0.63 -30.54 -14.69
N ARG A 288 0.41 -31.12 -14.08
CA ARG A 288 0.36 -31.73 -12.73
C ARG A 288 0.07 -30.71 -11.61
N ARG A 289 0.52 -29.45 -11.77
CA ARG A 289 0.26 -28.37 -10.79
C ARG A 289 -1.14 -27.80 -10.92
N ARG A 290 -1.68 -27.72 -12.15
CA ARG A 290 -3.10 -27.40 -12.39
C ARG A 290 -4.01 -28.42 -11.71
N ALA A 291 -3.71 -29.71 -11.87
CA ALA A 291 -4.48 -30.81 -11.26
C ALA A 291 -4.48 -30.77 -9.71
N ALA A 292 -3.40 -30.29 -9.08
CA ALA A 292 -3.33 -30.11 -7.63
C ALA A 292 -4.19 -28.94 -7.11
N PHE A 293 -4.36 -27.88 -7.91
CA PHE A 293 -5.17 -26.70 -7.54
C PHE A 293 -6.65 -26.83 -7.90
N THR A 294 -7.00 -27.60 -8.93
CA THR A 294 -8.40 -27.75 -9.36
C THR A 294 -9.17 -28.84 -8.63
N GLY A 295 -8.56 -29.57 -7.69
CA GLY A 295 -9.23 -30.60 -6.91
C GLY A 295 -9.88 -31.67 -7.79
N SER A 296 -9.06 -32.56 -8.35
CA SER A 296 -9.41 -33.84 -9.00
C SER A 296 -10.25 -33.83 -10.30
N SER A 297 -10.09 -34.94 -11.04
CA SER A 297 -10.89 -35.41 -12.18
C SER A 297 -10.72 -34.70 -13.55
N GLN A 298 -9.67 -35.08 -14.27
CA GLN A 298 -9.87 -35.47 -15.67
C GLN A 298 -9.69 -36.98 -15.78
N MET A 299 -10.80 -37.70 -15.57
CA MET A 299 -10.99 -39.00 -16.19
C MET A 299 -11.00 -38.74 -17.69
N ARG A 300 -10.00 -39.24 -18.40
CA ARG A 300 -10.01 -39.28 -19.86
C ARG A 300 -10.96 -40.42 -20.26
N VAL A 301 -11.97 -40.07 -21.06
CA VAL A 301 -12.62 -41.00 -22.00
C VAL A 301 -11.88 -40.88 -23.31
#